data_AF-H6VLN2-F1
#
_entry.id   AF-H6VLN2-F1
#
_cell.length_a   1.000
_cell.length_b   1.000
_cell.length_c   1.000
_cell.angle_alpha   90.00
_cell.angle_beta   90.00
_cell.angle_gamma   90.00
#
_symmetry.space_group_name_H-M   'P 1'
#
loop_
_entity.id
_entity.type
_entity.pdbx_description
1 polymer ?
#
loop_
_entity_poly.entity_id
_entity_poly.type
_entity_poly.pdbx_seq_one_letter_code
_entity_poly.pdbx_strand_id
1 'polypeptide(L)'
;KERLVLLTDNCLLVVFFDFVASKIHSFKRIVLKNLTSVKIGPFEYPPNSLMPRRAGTGVQLYWSREEATAVQKWNPFNRDIPYAIFSSHPLIERTLRDPDVYRVETFHVALVQ
;
A
#
# COMPACT_ATOMS: atom_id res chain seq x y z
N LYS A 1 6.67 -7.72 -6.46
CA LYS A 1 6.00 -7.19 -7.67
C LYS A 1 5.66 -5.74 -7.38
N GLU A 2 6.43 -4.83 -7.98
CA GLU A 2 6.31 -3.40 -7.73
C GLU A 2 4.98 -2.86 -8.23
N ARG A 3 4.47 -1.83 -7.57
CA ARG A 3 3.21 -1.17 -7.90
C ARG A 3 3.48 0.32 -7.91
N LEU A 4 2.96 1.02 -8.91
CA LEU A 4 2.92 2.46 -8.92
C LEU A 4 1.67 2.91 -8.16
N VAL A 5 1.85 3.86 -7.25
CA VAL A 5 0.76 4.44 -6.46
C VAL A 5 0.66 5.91 -6.83
N LEU A 6 -0.49 6.29 -7.38
CA LEU A 6 -0.76 7.65 -7.83
C LEU A 6 -1.90 8.21 -6.98
N LEU A 7 -1.61 9.27 -6.23
CA LEU A 7 -2.60 10.01 -5.46
C LEU A 7 -3.11 11.18 -6.29
N THR A 8 -4.42 11.33 -6.35
CA THR A 8 -5.12 12.47 -6.97
C THR A 8 -6.11 13.03 -5.97
N ASP A 9 -6.70 14.19 -6.27
CA ASP A 9 -7.65 14.87 -5.39
C ASP A 9 -8.86 14.01 -4.98
N ASN A 10 -9.26 13.03 -5.81
CA ASN A 10 -10.49 12.27 -5.61
C ASN A 10 -10.29 10.76 -5.49
N CYS A 11 -9.17 10.23 -5.99
CA CYS A 11 -8.91 8.79 -5.93
C CYS A 11 -7.42 8.45 -5.84
N LEU A 12 -7.16 7.28 -5.27
CA LEU A 12 -5.89 6.61 -5.31
C LEU A 12 -5.91 5.56 -6.42
N LEU A 13 -4.92 5.58 -7.30
CA LEU A 13 -4.73 4.58 -8.34
C LEU A 13 -3.52 3.71 -8.00
N VAL A 14 -3.76 2.40 -7.85
CA VAL A 14 -2.72 1.39 -7.61
C VAL A 14 -2.54 0.61 -8.91
N VAL A 15 -1.43 0.84 -9.60
CA VAL A 15 -1.13 0.24 -10.90
C VAL A 15 -0.09 -0.85 -10.71
N PHE A 16 -0.43 -2.07 -11.11
CA PHE A 16 0.53 -3.15 -11.23
C PHE A 16 1.19 -3.05 -12.61
N PHE A 17 2.38 -2.46 -12.63
CA PHE A 17 3.16 -2.19 -13.82
C PHE A 17 4.30 -3.20 -13.96
N ASP A 18 4.50 -3.68 -15.18
CA ASP A 18 5.65 -4.50 -15.56
C ASP A 18 6.69 -3.58 -16.19
N PHE A 19 7.75 -3.28 -15.43
CA PHE A 19 8.82 -2.39 -15.87
C PHE A 19 9.70 -3.00 -16.96
N VAL A 20 9.76 -4.34 -17.06
CA VAL A 20 10.57 -5.01 -18.09
C VAL A 20 9.85 -4.94 -19.43
N ALA A 21 8.57 -5.30 -19.45
CA ALA A 21 7.76 -5.26 -20.65
C ALA A 21 7.06 -3.92 -20.90
N SER A 22 7.26 -2.92 -20.03
CA SER A 22 6.62 -1.59 -20.07
C SER A 22 5.10 -1.64 -20.27
N LYS A 23 4.42 -2.55 -19.56
CA LYS A 23 2.97 -2.77 -19.71
C LYS A 23 2.24 -2.72 -18.38
N ILE A 24 1.00 -2.26 -18.43
CA ILE A 24 0.08 -2.33 -17.29
C ILE A 24 -0.50 -3.75 -17.24
N HIS A 25 -0.27 -4.48 -16.15
CA HIS A 25 -0.88 -5.78 -15.95
C HIS A 25 -2.30 -5.66 -15.38
N SER A 26 -2.49 -4.77 -14.42
CA SER A 26 -3.80 -4.47 -13.82
C SER A 26 -3.74 -3.15 -13.06
N PHE A 27 -4.88 -2.51 -12.82
CA PHE A 27 -4.95 -1.35 -11.92
C PHE A 27 -6.16 -1.46 -10.99
N LYS A 28 -6.08 -0.80 -9.84
CA LYS A 28 -7.18 -0.65 -8.88
C LYS A 28 -7.36 0.81 -8.56
N ARG A 29 -8.57 1.33 -8.80
CA ARG A 29 -8.96 2.68 -8.42
C ARG A 29 -9.72 2.63 -7.09
N ILE A 30 -9.27 3.41 -6.12
CA ILE A 30 -9.88 3.54 -4.79
C ILE A 30 -10.32 4.99 -4.64
N VAL A 31 -11.62 5.23 -4.52
CA VAL A 31 -12.16 6.58 -4.34
C VAL A 31 -11.90 7.01 -2.90
N LEU A 32 -11.28 8.18 -2.70
CA LEU A 32 -10.87 8.65 -1.37
C LEU A 32 -12.09 8.87 -0.45
N LYS A 33 -13.21 9.33 -1.01
CA LYS A 33 -14.48 9.50 -0.28
C LYS A 33 -15.04 8.20 0.33
N ASN A 34 -14.62 7.05 -0.17
CA ASN A 34 -15.08 5.74 0.33
C ASN A 34 -14.15 5.18 1.41
N LEU A 35 -13.06 5.87 1.76
CA LEU A 35 -12.18 5.45 2.84
C LEU A 35 -12.92 5.56 4.18
N THR A 36 -13.05 4.45 4.87
CA THR A 36 -13.59 4.38 6.23
C THR A 36 -12.52 4.68 7.26
N SER A 37 -11.27 4.26 7.01
CA SER A 37 -10.17 4.42 7.96
C SER A 37 -8.82 4.47 7.25
N VAL A 38 -7.95 5.35 7.74
CA VAL A 38 -6.52 5.41 7.41
C VAL A 38 -5.75 5.20 8.70
N LYS A 39 -4.82 4.23 8.72
CA LYS A 39 -3.99 3.92 9.88
C LYS A 39 -2.52 4.00 9.47
N ILE A 40 -1.71 4.64 10.30
CA ILE A 40 -0.25 4.66 10.17
C ILE A 40 0.36 4.05 11.42
N GLY A 41 1.43 3.27 11.26
CA GLY A 41 2.10 2.64 12.40
C GLY A 41 3.26 1.74 12.01
N PRO A 42 3.89 1.09 13.00
CA PRO A 42 4.98 0.16 12.75
C PRO A 42 4.48 -1.04 11.95
N PHE A 43 5.18 -1.37 10.86
CA PHE A 43 4.86 -2.50 9.99
C PHE A 43 5.68 -3.73 10.38
N GLU A 44 5.28 -4.30 11.50
CA GLU A 44 5.97 -5.40 12.16
C GLU A 44 5.19 -6.71 12.06
N TYR A 45 5.91 -7.83 12.14
CA TYR A 45 5.30 -9.14 12.28
C TYR A 45 4.77 -9.35 13.71
N PRO A 46 3.80 -10.26 13.91
CA PRO A 46 3.38 -10.65 15.25
C PRO A 46 4.56 -11.12 16.11
N PRO A 47 4.49 -10.94 17.45
CA PRO A 47 5.62 -11.26 18.34
C PRO A 47 6.14 -12.71 18.24
N ASN A 48 5.26 -13.65 17.94
CA ASN A 48 5.56 -15.08 17.84
C ASN A 48 5.94 -15.52 16.41
N SER A 49 6.23 -14.59 15.51
CA SER A 49 6.64 -14.90 14.13
C SER A 49 8.08 -15.43 14.11
N LEU A 50 8.31 -16.47 13.31
CA LEU A 50 9.65 -17.01 13.01
C LEU A 50 10.42 -16.15 11.98
N MET A 51 9.76 -15.15 11.39
CA MET A 51 10.38 -14.26 10.42
C MET A 51 11.27 -13.21 11.10
N PRO A 52 12.35 -12.76 10.44
CA PRO A 52 13.15 -11.63 10.92
C PRO A 52 12.26 -10.42 11.22
N ARG A 53 12.62 -9.63 12.23
CA ARG A 53 11.90 -8.39 12.54
C ARG A 53 11.92 -7.49 11.31
N ARG A 54 10.73 -7.14 10.83
CA ARG A 54 10.56 -6.14 9.81
C ARG A 54 10.50 -4.79 10.48
N ALA A 55 11.52 -3.96 10.28
CA ALA A 55 11.51 -2.57 10.71
C ALA A 55 10.94 -1.68 9.60
N GLY A 56 10.07 -0.74 9.95
CA GLY A 56 9.55 0.27 9.02
C GLY A 56 8.14 0.73 9.37
N THR A 57 7.71 1.82 8.74
CA THR A 57 6.35 2.34 8.85
C THR A 57 5.47 1.76 7.74
N GLY A 58 4.20 1.51 8.06
CA GLY A 58 3.18 1.12 7.10
C GLY A 58 1.97 2.06 7.18
N VAL A 59 1.34 2.29 6.03
CA VAL A 59 0.06 3.00 5.92
C VAL A 59 -0.98 2.04 5.40
N GLN A 60 -2.02 1.82 6.19
CA GLN A 60 -3.17 1.00 5.84
C GLN A 60 -4.37 1.88 5.49
N LEU A 61 -4.97 1.60 4.34
CA LEU A 61 -6.23 2.19 3.88
C LEU A 61 -7.32 1.13 3.95
N TYR A 62 -8.48 1.50 4.50
CA TYR A 62 -9.64 0.64 4.62
C TYR A 62 -10.87 1.33 4.02
N TRP A 63 -11.60 0.68 3.12
CA TRP A 63 -12.75 1.27 2.41
C TRP A 63 -14.00 0.38 2.40
N SER A 64 -14.09 -0.56 3.35
CA SER A 64 -15.33 -1.28 3.64
C SER A 64 -15.89 -0.87 4.98
N ARG A 65 -17.19 -1.11 5.18
CA ARG A 65 -17.85 -1.04 6.48
C ARG A 65 -17.77 -2.38 7.22
N GLU A 66 -17.72 -3.47 6.48
CA GLU A 66 -17.61 -4.83 7.00
C GLU A 66 -16.16 -5.29 7.01
N GLU A 67 -15.79 -6.06 8.04
CA GLU A 67 -14.47 -6.67 8.10
C GLU A 67 -14.27 -7.73 7.03
N ALA A 68 -13.06 -7.81 6.48
CA ALA A 68 -12.71 -8.88 5.55
C ALA A 68 -12.73 -10.23 6.28
N THR A 69 -13.39 -11.22 5.67
CA THR A 69 -13.53 -12.54 6.27
C THR A 69 -12.18 -13.27 6.36
N ALA A 70 -12.09 -14.27 7.24
CA ALA A 70 -10.87 -15.07 7.37
C ALA A 70 -10.48 -15.76 6.05
N VAL A 71 -11.47 -16.26 5.29
CA VAL A 71 -11.25 -16.89 3.98
C VAL A 71 -10.69 -15.88 2.97
N GLN A 72 -11.24 -14.66 2.95
CA GLN A 72 -10.73 -13.59 2.08
C GLN A 72 -9.29 -13.20 2.43
N LYS A 73 -8.95 -13.16 3.72
CA LYS A 73 -7.59 -12.83 4.22
C LYS A 73 -6.59 -13.95 3.93
N TRP A 74 -7.01 -15.21 4.00
CA TRP A 74 -6.13 -16.37 3.83
C TRP A 74 -5.80 -16.65 2.35
N ASN A 75 -6.71 -16.32 1.42
CA ASN A 75 -6.51 -16.57 0.00
C ASN A 75 -5.50 -15.56 -0.63
N PRO A 76 -4.30 -16.01 -1.05
CA PRO A 76 -3.27 -15.12 -1.61
C PRO A 76 -3.62 -14.58 -3.00
N PHE A 77 -4.60 -15.16 -3.69
CA PHE A 77 -5.06 -14.74 -5.00
C PHE A 77 -6.29 -13.82 -4.94
N ASN A 78 -6.88 -13.63 -3.76
CA ASN A 78 -8.01 -12.74 -3.59
C ASN A 78 -7.58 -11.27 -3.79
N ARG A 79 -8.23 -10.59 -4.73
CA ARG A 79 -7.98 -9.17 -5.05
C ARG A 79 -9.07 -8.24 -4.50
N ASP A 80 -10.16 -8.83 -4.00
CA ASP A 80 -11.37 -8.14 -3.54
C ASP A 80 -11.35 -7.95 -2.02
N ILE A 81 -10.15 -7.73 -1.49
CA ILE A 81 -9.96 -7.36 -0.10
C ILE A 81 -10.14 -5.83 0.00
N PRO A 82 -10.94 -5.33 0.96
CA PRO A 82 -11.28 -3.92 1.07
C PRO A 82 -10.23 -3.08 1.81
N TYR A 83 -8.96 -3.47 1.72
CA TYR A 83 -7.86 -2.69 2.27
C TYR A 83 -6.60 -2.79 1.41
N ALA A 84 -5.75 -1.79 1.54
CA ALA A 84 -4.41 -1.75 0.97
C ALA A 84 -3.42 -1.32 2.05
N ILE A 85 -2.24 -1.92 2.06
CA ILE A 85 -1.16 -1.55 2.96
C ILE A 85 0.03 -1.17 2.10
N PHE A 86 0.60 0.00 2.37
CA PHE A 86 1.80 0.52 1.72
C PHE A 86 2.93 0.62 2.74
N SER A 87 4.14 0.46 2.27
CA SER A 87 5.37 0.67 3.04
C SER A 87 6.39 1.36 2.15
N SER A 88 7.39 2.01 2.75
CA SER A 88 8.44 2.69 2.00
C SER A 88 9.17 1.73 1.04
N HIS A 89 9.55 2.25 -0.14
CA HIS A 89 10.16 1.44 -1.18
C HIS A 89 11.67 1.24 -0.90
N PRO A 90 12.25 0.03 -1.09
CA PRO A 90 13.67 -0.21 -0.80
C PRO A 90 14.65 0.63 -1.63
N LEU A 91 14.20 1.20 -2.76
CA LEU A 91 15.02 2.09 -3.58
C LEU A 91 15.36 3.42 -2.90
N ILE A 92 14.70 3.75 -1.78
CA ILE A 92 15.00 4.95 -1.01
C ILE A 92 16.47 5.03 -0.58
N GLU A 93 17.10 3.88 -0.29
CA GLU A 93 18.50 3.80 0.13
C GLU A 93 19.48 3.82 -1.05
N ARG A 94 18.98 3.63 -2.28
CA ARG A 94 19.81 3.37 -3.47
C ARG A 94 19.70 4.47 -4.54
N THR A 95 18.80 5.42 -4.39
CA THR A 95 18.53 6.43 -5.41
C THR A 95 19.29 7.73 -5.15
N LEU A 96 19.76 8.38 -6.22
CA LEU A 96 20.27 9.75 -6.20
C LEU A 96 19.16 10.78 -6.50
N ARG A 97 17.97 10.31 -6.86
CA ARG A 97 16.79 11.15 -7.14
C ARG A 97 16.02 11.42 -5.85
N ASP A 98 14.98 12.26 -5.96
CA ASP A 98 14.12 12.64 -4.84
C ASP A 98 13.67 11.41 -4.02
N PRO A 99 14.14 11.27 -2.77
CA PRO A 99 13.82 10.12 -1.93
C PRO A 99 12.37 10.14 -1.44
N ASP A 100 11.69 11.28 -1.49
CA ASP A 100 10.37 11.45 -0.87
C ASP A 100 9.27 10.72 -1.63
N VAL A 101 9.46 10.50 -2.94
CA VAL A 101 8.57 9.68 -3.78
C VAL A 101 8.50 8.22 -3.29
N TYR A 102 9.53 7.76 -2.57
CA TYR A 102 9.63 6.39 -2.06
C TYR A 102 9.24 6.26 -0.59
N ARG A 103 8.98 7.37 0.12
CA ARG A 103 8.61 7.39 1.54
C ARG A 103 7.11 7.26 1.74
N VAL A 104 6.70 6.33 2.59
CA VAL A 104 5.29 6.15 2.92
C VAL A 104 4.76 7.27 3.81
N GLU A 105 5.63 7.91 4.59
CA GLU A 105 5.29 9.03 5.47
C GLU A 105 4.89 10.26 4.65
N THR A 106 5.64 10.57 3.59
CA THR A 106 5.30 11.65 2.64
C THR A 106 3.95 11.37 1.99
N PHE A 107 3.73 10.12 1.55
CA PHE A 107 2.44 9.69 1.01
C PHE A 107 1.29 9.86 2.02
N HIS A 108 1.50 9.52 3.29
CA HIS A 108 0.49 9.71 4.33
C HIS A 108 0.13 11.18 4.54
N VAL A 109 1.13 12.06 4.59
CA VAL A 109 0.89 13.51 4.71
C VAL A 109 0.06 14.01 3.54
N ALA A 110 0.41 13.63 2.31
CA ALA A 110 -0.33 14.03 1.11
C ALA A 110 -1.77 13.47 1.07
N LEU A 111 -2.02 12.31 1.69
CA LEU A 111 -3.34 11.69 1.72
C LEU A 111 -4.32 12.37 2.70
N VAL A 112 -3.81 13.01 3.76
CA VAL A 112 -4.60 13.61 4.84
C VAL A 112 -4.83 15.11 4.62
N GLN A 113 -4.10 15.74 3.70
CA GLN A 113 -4.30 17.12 3.26
C GLN A 113 -5.62 17.30 2.49
#